data_AF-A0A9R0YMQ7-F1
#
_entry.id   AF-A0A9R0YMQ7-F1
#
_cell.length_a   1.000
_cell.length_b   1.000
_cell.length_c   1.000
_cell.angle_alpha   90.00
_cell.angle_beta   90.00
_cell.angle_gamma   90.00
#
_symmetry.space_group_name_H-M   'P 1'
#
loop_
_entity.id
_entity.type
_entity.pdbx_description
1 polymer ?
#
loop_
_entity_poly.entity_id
_entity_poly.type
_entity_poly.pdbx_seq_one_letter_code
_entity_poly.pdbx_strand_id
1 'polypeptide(L)'
;MMWVLYGLPLVHPHSMLVITINGTGMLIELTYVALFLTFSVGAARRRVLLLLVAEVAFVGGVAALVLSLAHTHDRRSMVVGILCVLFGTGMYAAPLSVMVRVAITLTVSPTNQYSTGVRFGATLVFY
;
A
#
# COMPACT_ATOMS: atom_id res chain seq x y z
N MET A 1 4.05 -4.24 -0.98
CA MET A 1 4.70 -5.57 -0.75
C MET A 1 5.35 -5.79 0.63
N MET A 2 5.63 -4.75 1.43
CA MET A 2 6.39 -4.88 2.71
C MET A 2 5.78 -5.83 3.75
N TRP A 3 4.46 -5.82 3.94
CA TRP A 3 3.79 -6.75 4.87
C TRP A 3 3.87 -8.21 4.44
N VAL A 4 4.00 -8.48 3.13
CA VAL A 4 4.25 -9.84 2.62
C VAL A 4 5.65 -10.29 3.02
N LEU A 5 6.66 -9.42 2.88
CA LEU A 5 8.02 -9.68 3.36
C LEU A 5 8.04 -9.93 4.88
N TYR A 6 7.32 -9.12 5.66
CA TYR A 6 7.18 -9.32 7.10
C TYR A 6 6.60 -10.69 7.44
N GLY A 7 5.52 -11.10 6.77
CA GLY A 7 4.84 -12.37 7.04
C GLY A 7 5.59 -13.63 6.61
N LEU A 8 6.73 -13.52 5.92
CA LEU A 8 7.54 -14.67 5.55
C LEU A 8 8.15 -15.32 6.80
N PRO A 9 8.15 -16.67 6.91
CA PRO A 9 8.74 -17.38 8.06
C PRO A 9 10.22 -17.05 8.31
N LEU A 10 10.95 -16.69 7.25
CA LEU A 10 12.37 -16.28 7.31
C LEU A 10 12.59 -14.95 8.06
N VAL A 11 11.56 -14.10 8.11
CA VAL A 11 11.58 -12.77 8.72
C VAL A 11 10.81 -12.79 10.03
N HIS A 12 9.55 -13.22 10.03
CA HIS A 12 8.69 -13.30 11.20
C HIS A 12 7.96 -14.65 11.27
N PRO A 13 8.44 -15.59 12.10
CA PRO A 13 7.81 -16.91 12.27
C PRO A 13 6.35 -16.80 12.75
N HIS A 14 5.53 -17.80 12.43
CA HIS A 14 4.14 -17.97 12.90
C HIS A 14 3.14 -16.85 12.49
N SER A 15 3.39 -16.14 11.39
CA SER A 15 2.54 -15.01 10.93
C SER A 15 1.65 -15.32 9.72
N MET A 16 0.97 -16.47 9.76
CA MET A 16 0.20 -16.98 8.63
C MET A 16 -0.94 -16.07 8.19
N LEU A 17 -1.63 -15.42 9.13
CA LEU A 17 -2.71 -14.48 8.81
C LEU A 17 -2.21 -13.22 8.10
N VAL A 18 -1.02 -12.74 8.45
CA VAL A 18 -0.43 -11.53 7.86
C VAL A 18 -0.07 -11.79 6.40
N ILE A 19 0.55 -12.93 6.10
CA ILE A 19 0.93 -13.28 4.73
C ILE A 19 -0.29 -13.61 3.85
N THR A 20 -1.33 -14.24 4.38
CA THR A 20 -2.52 -14.57 3.57
C THR A 20 -3.29 -13.32 3.15
N ILE A 21 -3.56 -12.40 4.09
CA ILE A 21 -4.29 -11.16 3.78
C ILE A 21 -3.49 -10.23 2.87
N ASN A 22 -2.21 -9.99 3.20
CA ASN A 22 -1.37 -9.08 2.41
C ASN A 22 -0.94 -9.70 1.08
N GLY A 23 -0.75 -11.02 1.04
CA GLY A 23 -0.46 -11.73 -0.21
C GLY A 23 -1.65 -11.68 -1.17
N THR A 24 -2.87 -11.88 -0.67
CA THR A 24 -4.09 -11.74 -1.48
C THR A 24 -4.27 -10.30 -1.96
N GLY A 25 -4.08 -9.31 -1.08
CA GLY A 25 -4.10 -7.90 -1.45
C GLY A 25 -3.09 -7.56 -2.54
N MET A 26 -1.85 -8.05 -2.42
CA MET A 26 -0.81 -7.88 -3.43
C MET A 26 -1.20 -8.48 -4.78
N LEU A 27 -1.85 -9.65 -4.82
CA LEU A 27 -2.33 -10.24 -6.08
C LEU A 27 -3.40 -9.38 -6.76
N ILE A 28 -4.32 -8.84 -5.97
CA ILE A 28 -5.37 -7.94 -6.46
C ILE A 28 -4.74 -6.65 -7.01
N GLU A 29 -3.86 -6.01 -6.25
CA GLU A 29 -3.14 -4.80 -6.67
C GLU A 29 -2.32 -5.02 -7.93
N LEU A 30 -1.56 -6.13 -8.01
CA LEU A 30 -0.79 -6.46 -9.21
C LEU A 30 -1.70 -6.70 -10.42
N THR A 31 -2.90 -7.24 -10.23
CA THR A 31 -3.88 -7.38 -11.30
C THR A 31 -4.32 -6.00 -11.82
N TYR A 32 -4.64 -5.06 -10.92
CA TYR A 32 -4.96 -3.68 -11.32
C TYR A 32 -3.81 -2.99 -12.04
N VAL A 33 -2.58 -3.12 -11.53
CA VAL A 33 -1.39 -2.53 -12.15
C VAL A 33 -1.11 -3.17 -13.51
N ALA A 34 -1.27 -4.48 -13.65
CA ALA A 34 -1.10 -5.19 -14.93
C ALA A 34 -2.11 -4.72 -15.98
N LEU A 35 -3.39 -4.59 -15.60
CA LEU A 35 -4.42 -4.02 -16.46
C LEU A 35 -4.06 -2.58 -16.86
N PHE A 36 -3.67 -1.74 -15.90
CA PHE A 36 -3.25 -0.38 -16.18
C PHE A 36 -2.09 -0.32 -17.17
N LEU A 37 -1.03 -1.11 -16.95
CA LEU A 37 0.15 -1.12 -17.84
C LEU A 37 -0.17 -1.68 -19.24
N THR A 38 -1.16 -2.57 -19.35
CA THR A 38 -1.60 -3.13 -20.63
C THR A 38 -2.39 -2.11 -21.44
N PHE A 39 -3.35 -1.43 -20.81
CA PHE A 39 -4.30 -0.56 -21.52
C PHE A 39 -3.92 0.93 -21.53
N SER A 40 -2.94 1.36 -20.74
CA SER A 40 -2.47 2.75 -20.75
C SER A 40 -1.32 2.97 -21.75
N VAL A 41 -1.16 4.23 -22.17
CA VAL A 41 -0.07 4.69 -23.04
C VAL A 41 0.50 6.02 -22.52
N GLY A 42 1.71 6.36 -22.97
CA GLY A 42 2.35 7.63 -22.66
C GLY A 42 3.04 7.71 -21.29
N ALA A 43 3.21 8.94 -20.79
CA ALA A 43 4.04 9.22 -19.62
C ALA A 43 3.51 8.59 -18.32
N ALA A 44 2.18 8.48 -18.16
CA ALA A 44 1.56 7.87 -16.99
C ALA A 44 1.93 6.38 -16.86
N ARG A 45 1.88 5.62 -17.97
CA ARG A 45 2.31 4.22 -18.03
C ARG A 45 3.76 4.06 -17.58
N ARG A 46 4.66 4.87 -18.15
CA ARG A 46 6.08 4.83 -17.81
C ARG A 46 6.31 5.16 -16.33
N ARG A 47 5.58 6.14 -15.79
CA ARG A 47 5.68 6.50 -14.37
C ARG A 47 5.25 5.35 -13.46
N VAL A 48 4.12 4.70 -13.73
CA VAL A 48 3.65 3.56 -12.93
C VAL A 48 4.63 2.38 -13.03
N LEU A 49 5.15 2.09 -14.21
CA LEU A 49 6.16 1.03 -14.38
C LEU A 49 7.43 1.33 -13.57
N LEU A 50 7.94 2.55 -13.63
CA LEU A 50 9.13 2.94 -12.87
C LEU A 50 8.90 2.87 -11.36
N LEU A 51 7.72 3.29 -10.89
CA LEU A 51 7.34 3.16 -9.49
C LEU A 51 7.25 1.69 -9.05
N LEU A 52 6.67 0.82 -9.87
CA LEU A 52 6.59 -0.61 -9.59
C LEU A 52 7.99 -1.25 -9.49
N VAL A 53 8.88 -0.94 -10.44
CA VAL A 53 10.27 -1.43 -10.41
C VAL A 53 11.00 -0.89 -9.17
N ALA A 54 10.83 0.39 -8.85
CA ALA A 54 11.43 0.99 -7.66
C ALA A 54 10.92 0.34 -6.37
N GLU A 55 9.61 0.04 -6.27
CA GLU A 55 9.06 -0.66 -5.10
C GLU A 55 9.62 -2.09 -4.96
N VAL A 56 9.65 -2.86 -6.06
CA VAL A 56 10.23 -4.21 -6.04
C VAL A 56 11.72 -4.17 -5.65
N ALA A 57 12.49 -3.24 -6.22
CA ALA A 57 13.89 -3.06 -5.90
C ALA A 57 14.09 -2.65 -4.44
N PHE A 58 13.25 -1.75 -3.92
CA PHE A 58 13.28 -1.32 -2.52
C PHE A 58 13.00 -2.49 -1.57
N VAL A 59 11.92 -3.24 -1.80
CA VAL A 59 11.53 -4.39 -0.97
C VAL A 59 12.58 -5.49 -1.04
N GLY A 60 13.10 -5.79 -2.23
CA GLY A 60 14.20 -6.73 -2.43
C GLY A 60 15.49 -6.31 -1.73
N GLY A 61 15.82 -5.02 -1.78
CA GLY A 61 16.95 -4.44 -1.06
C GLY A 61 16.83 -4.54 0.46
N VAL A 62 15.64 -4.23 1.00
CA VAL A 62 15.36 -4.40 2.44
C VAL A 62 15.45 -5.88 2.84
N ALA A 63 14.89 -6.79 2.03
CA ALA A 63 14.97 -8.22 2.28
C ALA A 63 16.43 -8.70 2.31
N ALA A 64 17.24 -8.32 1.32
CA ALA A 64 18.65 -8.66 1.24
C ALA A 64 19.45 -8.11 2.45
N LEU A 65 19.21 -6.85 2.82
CA LEU A 65 19.87 -6.20 3.96
C LEU A 65 19.52 -6.89 5.28
N VAL A 66 18.24 -7.16 5.51
CA VAL A 66 17.77 -7.77 6.75
C VAL A 66 18.21 -9.22 6.87
N LEU A 67 18.18 -10.00 5.79
CA LEU A 67 18.61 -11.39 5.82
C LEU A 67 20.13 -11.55 5.95
N SER A 68 20.91 -10.59 5.44
CA SER A 68 22.38 -10.60 5.54
C SER A 68 22.91 -10.07 6.88
N LEU A 69 22.33 -8.99 7.41
CA LEU A 69 22.86 -8.30 8.59
C LEU A 69 22.18 -8.68 9.91
N ALA A 70 20.92 -9.14 9.88
CA ALA A 70 20.22 -9.56 11.08
C ALA A 70 20.19 -11.09 11.16
N HIS A 71 20.92 -11.66 12.12
CA HIS A 71 21.02 -13.12 12.28
C HIS A 71 19.89 -13.73 13.13
N THR A 72 19.12 -12.92 13.86
CA THR A 72 17.98 -13.39 14.67
C THR A 72 16.65 -12.96 14.08
N HIS A 73 15.64 -13.83 14.22
CA HIS A 73 14.27 -13.55 13.76
C HIS A 73 13.69 -12.29 14.42
N ASP A 74 13.96 -12.05 15.70
CA ASP A 74 13.47 -10.85 16.41
C ASP A 74 13.99 -9.56 15.79
N ARG A 75 15.27 -9.51 15.41
CA ARG A 75 15.87 -8.33 14.77
C ARG A 75 15.32 -8.10 13.38
N ARG A 76 15.14 -9.17 12.60
CA ARG A 76 14.52 -9.11 11.27
C ARG A 76 13.09 -8.59 11.34
N SER A 77 12.30 -9.18 12.24
CA SER A 77 10.91 -8.81 12.50
C SER A 77 10.80 -7.35 12.90
N MET A 78 11.64 -6.90 13.84
CA MET A 78 11.60 -5.51 14.31
C MET A 78 11.93 -4.51 13.20
N VAL A 79 12.99 -4.73 12.41
CA VAL A 79 13.39 -3.80 11.34
C VAL A 79 12.32 -3.73 10.25
N VAL A 80 11.86 -4.88 9.75
CA VAL A 80 10.82 -4.92 8.70
C VAL A 80 9.50 -4.40 9.24
N GLY A 81 9.15 -4.73 10.49
CA GLY A 81 7.92 -4.29 11.16
C GLY A 81 7.85 -2.77 11.32
N ILE A 82 8.93 -2.10 11.72
CA ILE A 82 8.98 -0.63 11.79
C ILE A 82 8.70 -0.01 10.42
N LEU A 83 9.33 -0.52 9.37
CA LEU A 83 9.07 -0.04 8.00
C LEU A 83 7.60 -0.27 7.61
N CYS A 84 7.04 -1.45 7.91
CA CYS A 84 5.65 -1.77 7.64
C CYS A 84 4.68 -0.81 8.34
N VAL A 85 4.94 -0.46 9.61
CA VAL A 85 4.10 0.50 10.35
C VAL A 85 4.23 1.90 9.77
N LEU A 86 5.44 2.36 9.41
CA LEU A 86 5.64 3.68 8.80
C LEU A 86 4.89 3.81 7.46
N PHE A 87 5.09 2.86 6.54
CA PHE A 87 4.39 2.87 5.26
C PHE A 87 2.88 2.65 5.40
N GLY A 88 2.47 1.70 6.25
CA GLY A 88 1.06 1.42 6.52
C GLY A 88 0.34 2.63 7.11
N THR A 89 1.00 3.37 8.02
CA THR A 89 0.46 4.62 8.56
C THR A 89 0.39 5.70 7.48
N GLY A 90 1.42 5.79 6.63
CA GLY A 90 1.46 6.72 5.50
C GLY A 90 0.31 6.52 4.51
N MET A 91 -0.18 5.29 4.33
CA MET A 91 -1.33 5.00 3.46
C MET A 91 -2.60 5.74 3.90
N TYR A 92 -2.77 6.05 5.18
CA TYR A 92 -3.93 6.82 5.67
C TYR A 92 -3.95 8.27 5.16
N ALA A 93 -2.87 8.78 4.59
CA ALA A 93 -2.86 10.10 3.96
C ALA A 93 -3.89 10.21 2.82
N ALA A 94 -4.12 9.13 2.06
CA ALA A 94 -5.07 9.12 0.95
C ALA A 94 -6.54 9.29 1.42
N PRO A 95 -7.08 8.46 2.33
CA PRO A 95 -8.44 8.65 2.83
C PRO A 95 -8.59 9.98 3.62
N LEU A 96 -7.58 10.40 4.37
CA LEU A 96 -7.59 11.71 5.04
C LEU A 96 -7.69 12.86 4.04
N SER A 97 -6.96 12.81 2.92
CA SER A 97 -7.06 13.80 1.86
C SER A 97 -8.49 13.91 1.30
N VAL A 98 -9.18 12.78 1.16
CA VAL A 98 -10.57 12.78 0.70
C VAL A 98 -11.52 13.31 1.77
N MET A 99 -11.35 12.94 3.04
CA MET A 99 -12.13 13.50 4.15
C MET A 99 -12.03 15.03 4.22
N VAL A 100 -10.82 15.56 4.08
CA VAL A 100 -10.58 17.01 4.05
C VAL A 100 -11.28 17.67 2.86
N ARG A 101 -11.17 17.08 1.65
CA ARG A 101 -11.87 17.57 0.46
C ARG A 101 -13.39 17.57 0.64
N VAL A 102 -13.94 16.53 1.25
CA VAL A 102 -15.37 16.42 1.55
C VAL A 102 -15.80 17.49 2.52
N ALA A 103 -15.07 17.68 3.62
CA ALA A 103 -15.36 18.73 4.61
C ALA A 103 -15.37 20.13 3.97
N ILE A 104 -14.35 20.46 3.17
CA ILE A 104 -14.29 21.73 2.43
C ILE A 104 -15.46 21.86 1.45
N THR A 105 -15.82 20.79 0.73
CA THR A 105 -16.94 20.83 -0.24
C THR A 105 -18.26 21.11 0.47
N LEU A 106 -18.49 20.52 1.64
CA LEU A 106 -19.69 20.74 2.44
C LEU A 106 -19.77 22.15 3.02
N THR A 107 -18.64 22.80 3.33
CA THR A 107 -18.63 24.19 3.82
C THR A 107 -18.88 25.21 2.70
N VAL A 108 -18.31 25.00 1.51
CA VAL A 108 -18.45 25.96 0.38
C VAL A 108 -19.70 25.75 -0.45
N SER A 109 -20.28 24.55 -0.46
CA SER A 109 -21.47 24.23 -1.24
C SER A 109 -22.37 23.22 -0.52
N PRO A 110 -23.06 23.64 0.55
CA PRO A 110 -23.91 22.76 1.37
C PRO A 110 -25.02 22.06 0.58
N THR A 111 -25.48 22.67 -0.51
CA THR A 111 -26.51 22.10 -1.40
C THR A 111 -26.05 20.83 -2.13
N ASN A 112 -24.73 20.57 -2.20
CA ASN A 112 -24.16 19.42 -2.87
C ASN A 112 -23.92 18.21 -1.93
N GLN A 113 -24.58 18.21 -0.76
CA GLN A 113 -24.38 17.23 0.30
C GLN A 113 -24.62 15.78 -0.14
N TYR A 114 -25.64 15.52 -0.97
CA TYR A 114 -25.95 14.18 -1.47
C TYR A 114 -24.86 13.63 -2.40
N SER A 115 -24.41 14.41 -3.38
CA SER A 115 -23.32 14.03 -4.29
C SER A 115 -22.00 13.85 -3.56
N THR A 116 -21.74 14.70 -2.57
CA THR A 116 -20.53 14.61 -1.74
C THR A 116 -20.56 13.36 -0.84
N GLY A 117 -21.72 13.01 -0.29
CA GLY A 117 -21.94 11.78 0.48
C GLY A 117 -21.75 10.51 -0.36
N VAL A 118 -22.26 10.50 -1.61
CA VAL A 118 -22.04 9.38 -2.55
C VAL A 118 -20.57 9.24 -2.93
N ARG A 119 -19.87 10.35 -3.18
CA ARG A 119 -18.42 10.35 -3.47
C ARG A 119 -17.60 9.89 -2.28
N PHE A 120 -17.99 10.25 -1.08
CA PHE A 120 -17.33 9.81 0.16
C PHE A 120 -17.53 8.31 0.40
N GLY A 121 -18.77 7.83 0.25
CA GLY A 121 -19.10 6.41 0.37
C GLY A 121 -18.39 5.56 -0.67
N ALA A 122 -18.37 5.99 -1.94
CA ALA A 122 -17.61 5.32 -2.98
C ALA A 122 -16.11 5.30 -2.65
N THR A 123 -15.55 6.40 -2.17
CA THR A 123 -14.13 6.45 -1.77
C THR A 123 -13.85 5.45 -0.65
N LEU A 124 -14.63 5.42 0.43
CA LEU A 124 -14.43 4.52 1.56
C LEU A 124 -14.59 3.03 1.20
N VAL A 125 -15.38 2.70 0.18
CA VAL A 125 -15.56 1.30 -0.27
C VAL A 125 -14.33 0.78 -1.04
N PHE A 126 -13.43 1.66 -1.50
CA PHE A 126 -12.20 1.30 -2.22
C PHE A 126 -10.91 1.40 -1.38
N TYR A 127 -11.00 1.57 -0.06
CA TYR A 127 -9.87 1.54 0.88
C TYR A 127 -10.02 0.44 1.92
#